data_AF-A0A429MTK8-F1
#
_entry.id   AF-A0A429MTK8-F1
#
_cell.length_a   1.000
_cell.length_b   1.000
_cell.length_c   1.000
_cell.angle_alpha   90.00
_cell.angle_beta   90.00
_cell.angle_gamma   90.00
#
_symmetry.space_group_name_H-M   'P 1'
#
loop_
_entity.id
_entity.type
_entity.pdbx_description
1 polymer ?
#
loop_
_entity_poly.entity_id
_entity_poly.type
_entity_poly.pdbx_seq_one_letter_code
_entity_poly.pdbx_strand_id
1 'polypeptide(L)' 'LQQAYQNTFNIEPNLKVIHAGLECGIIAEHYPHLQMVSFGPDIQGAHAPGERVKVDTVEKCWKLLVTALASVE' A
#
# COMPACT_ATOMS: atom_id res chain seq x y z
N LEU A 1 -5.66 7.59 -3.67
CA LEU A 1 -5.05 7.00 -2.45
C LEU A 1 -4.49 8.05 -1.49
N GLN A 2 -3.69 9.02 -1.94
CA GLN A 2 -3.10 10.03 -1.04
C GLN A 2 -4.16 10.80 -0.24
N GLN A 3 -5.20 11.31 -0.92
CA GLN A 3 -6.33 11.97 -0.26
C GLN A 3 -7.04 11.08 0.75
N ALA A 4 -7.26 9.79 0.41
CA ALA A 4 -7.86 8.83 1.33
C ALA A 4 -7.00 8.62 2.57
N TYR A 5 -5.67 8.59 2.42
CA TYR A 5 -4.73 8.49 3.55
C TYR A 5 -4.78 9.74 4.44
N GLN A 6 -4.71 10.93 3.84
CA GLN A 6 -4.82 12.21 4.55
C GLN A 6 -6.12 12.30 5.32
N ASN A 7 -7.25 11.94 4.70
CA ASN A 7 -8.58 11.98 5.35
C ASN A 7 -8.70 10.95 6.48
N THR A 8 -8.12 9.76 6.32
CA THR A 8 -8.26 8.67 7.30
C THR A 8 -7.36 8.87 8.52
N PHE A 9 -6.16 9.42 8.34
CA PHE A 9 -5.14 9.49 9.40
C PHE A 9 -4.73 10.90 9.79
N ASN A 10 -5.20 11.92 9.07
CA ASN A 10 -4.83 13.32 9.27
C ASN A 10 -3.30 13.56 9.21
N ILE A 11 -2.62 12.78 8.37
CA ILE A 11 -1.16 12.78 8.19
C ILE A 11 -0.87 12.58 6.70
N GLU A 12 0.10 13.32 6.17
CA GLU A 12 0.55 13.18 4.78
C GLU A 12 1.26 11.83 4.57
N PRO A 13 0.88 11.04 3.55
CA PRO A 13 1.55 9.78 3.26
C PRO A 13 2.94 10.01 2.68
N ASN A 14 3.90 9.17 3.08
CA ASN A 14 5.22 9.17 2.45
C ASN A 14 5.18 8.41 1.12
N LEU A 15 5.34 9.13 0.00
CA LEU A 15 5.52 8.51 -1.32
C LEU A 15 6.95 8.04 -1.47
N LYS A 16 7.12 6.78 -1.88
CA LYS A 16 8.43 6.15 -2.03
C LYS A 16 8.46 5.26 -3.27
N VAL A 17 9.66 5.08 -3.80
CA VAL A 17 10.02 3.96 -4.67
C VAL A 17 10.93 3.03 -3.87
N ILE A 18 10.87 1.73 -4.16
CA ILE A 18 11.70 0.73 -3.50
C ILE A 18 12.67 0.11 -4.49
N HIS A 19 13.87 -0.24 -4.03
CA HIS A 19 14.82 -1.02 -4.81
C HIS A 19 14.59 -2.52 -4.56
N ALA A 20 13.41 -3.00 -4.99
CA ALA A 20 12.98 -4.39 -4.90
C ALA A 20 11.99 -4.70 -6.03
N GLY A 21 11.75 -5.99 -6.29
CA GLY A 21 10.74 -6.43 -7.26
C GLY A 21 9.32 -6.30 -6.71
N LEU A 22 8.43 -5.71 -7.51
CA LEU A 22 6.98 -5.72 -7.28
C LEU A 22 6.29 -6.19 -8.57
N GLU A 23 5.22 -6.95 -8.44
CA GLU A 23 4.43 -7.39 -9.60
C GLU A 23 3.85 -6.22 -10.40
N CYS A 24 3.69 -5.03 -9.79
CA CYS A 24 3.26 -3.81 -10.49
C CYS A 24 4.12 -3.49 -11.73
N GLY A 25 5.41 -3.84 -11.74
CA GLY A 25 6.25 -3.65 -12.92
C GLY A 25 5.82 -4.55 -14.09
N ILE A 26 5.58 -5.83 -13.82
CA ILE A 26 5.12 -6.81 -14.80
C ILE A 26 3.69 -6.49 -15.27
N ILE A 27 2.83 -6.06 -14.34
CA ILE A 27 1.46 -5.66 -14.67
C ILE A 27 1.47 -4.43 -15.57
N ALA A 28 2.34 -3.45 -15.31
CA ALA A 28 2.44 -2.23 -16.11
C ALA A 28 2.91 -2.52 -17.54
N GLU A 29 3.78 -3.52 -17.73
CA GLU A 29 4.21 -3.96 -19.06
C GLU A 29 3.04 -4.45 -19.92
N HIS A 30 2.11 -5.20 -19.32
CA HIS A 30 0.94 -5.76 -20.02
C HIS A 30 -0.22 -4.76 -20.13
N TYR A 31 -0.35 -3.87 -19.14
CA TYR A 31 -1.43 -2.89 -19.03
C TYR A 31 -0.85 -1.47 -18.86
N PRO A 32 -0.26 -0.88 -19.92
CA PRO A 32 0.49 0.38 -19.82
C PRO A 32 -0.36 1.60 -19.43
N HIS A 33 -1.68 1.49 -19.54
CA HIS A 33 -2.62 2.55 -19.18
C HIS A 33 -3.29 2.34 -17.82
N LEU A 34 -3.04 1.20 -17.16
CA LEU A 34 -3.60 0.92 -15.85
C LEU A 34 -2.92 1.78 -14.79
N GLN A 35 -3.67 2.64 -14.13
CA GLN A 35 -3.18 3.39 -12.98
C GLN A 35 -3.08 2.46 -11.77
N MET A 36 -1.90 2.40 -11.16
CA MET A 36 -1.62 1.47 -10.06
C MET A 36 -0.91 2.17 -8.91
N VAL A 37 -1.08 1.59 -7.72
CA VAL A 37 -0.40 1.99 -6.50
C VAL A 37 -0.22 0.76 -5.61
N SER A 38 0.90 0.70 -4.89
CA SER A 38 1.17 -0.33 -3.89
C SER A 38 1.19 0.29 -2.49
N PHE A 39 0.56 -0.38 -1.53
CA PHE A 39 0.56 -0.05 -0.10
C PHE A 39 0.33 -1.32 0.72
N GLY A 40 0.76 -1.33 1.98
CA GLY A 40 0.65 -2.51 2.82
C GLY A 40 1.05 -2.23 4.28
N PRO A 41 0.79 -3.19 5.19
CA PRO A 41 1.11 -3.03 6.60
C PRO A 41 2.62 -3.15 6.84
N ASP A 42 3.06 -2.81 8.05
CA ASP A 42 4.47 -2.92 8.41
C ASP A 42 4.80 -4.40 8.67
N ILE A 43 5.54 -5.01 7.73
CA ILE A 43 6.07 -6.37 7.82
C ILE A 43 7.58 -6.29 8.00
N GLN A 44 8.13 -7.06 8.94
CA GLN A 44 9.56 -7.08 9.25
C GLN A 44 10.13 -8.48 9.11
N GLY A 45 11.31 -8.58 8.49
CA GLY A 45 11.99 -9.87 8.29
C GLY A 45 11.32 -10.78 7.28
N ALA A 46 10.62 -10.20 6.29
CA ALA A 46 9.99 -10.97 5.22
C ALA A 46 10.98 -11.96 4.59
N HIS A 47 10.52 -13.18 4.33
CA HIS A 47 11.31 -14.29 3.76
C HIS A 47 12.34 -14.93 4.70
N ALA A 48 12.29 -14.65 6.02
CA ALA A 48 13.17 -15.26 7.00
C ALA A 48 12.40 -15.80 8.23
N PRO A 49 12.92 -16.80 8.96
CA PRO A 49 12.38 -17.17 10.26
C PRO A 49 12.32 -15.95 11.18
N GLY A 50 11.17 -15.72 11.81
CA GLY A 50 10.91 -14.51 12.59
C GLY A 50 10.29 -13.36 11.79
N GLU A 51 9.89 -13.62 10.54
CA GLU A 51 8.93 -12.79 9.80
C GLU A 51 7.70 -12.52 10.67
N ARG A 52 7.34 -11.24 10.77
CA ARG A 52 6.22 -10.80 11.60
C ARG A 52 5.59 -9.55 11.03
N VAL A 53 4.31 -9.38 11.34
CA VAL A 53 3.52 -8.19 11.00
C VAL A 53 3.19 -7.40 12.25
N LYS A 54 3.23 -6.08 12.16
CA LYS A 54 2.81 -5.19 13.24
C LYS A 54 1.28 -5.04 13.21
N VAL A 55 0.58 -5.69 14.16
CA VAL A 55 -0.89 -5.85 14.12
C VAL A 55 -1.66 -4.54 13.99
N ASP A 56 -1.24 -3.48 14.68
CA ASP A 56 -1.89 -2.16 14.61
C ASP A 56 -1.84 -1.53 13.21
N THR A 57 -0.85 -1.89 12.38
CA THR A 57 -0.71 -1.38 11.01
C THR A 57 -1.58 -2.13 10.00
N VAL A 58 -2.00 -3.35 10.33
CA VAL A 58 -2.98 -4.10 9.54
C VAL A 58 -4.32 -3.38 9.57
N GLU A 59 -4.76 -2.92 10.75
CA GLU A 59 -5.99 -2.14 10.89
C GLU A 59 -5.90 -0.81 10.11
N LYS A 60 -4.75 -0.12 10.15
CA LYS A 60 -4.53 1.07 9.34
C LYS A 60 -4.65 0.77 7.84
N CYS A 61 -4.03 -0.30 7.36
CA CYS A 61 -4.17 -0.71 5.96
C CYS A 61 -5.61 -1.01 5.57
N TRP A 62 -6.35 -1.71 6.44
CA TRP A 62 -7.76 -1.99 6.20
C TRP A 62 -8.60 -0.72 6.10
N LYS A 63 -8.43 0.22 7.03
CA LYS A 63 -9.12 1.52 6.99
C LYS A 63 -8.80 2.31 5.73
N LEU A 64 -7.53 2.34 5.33
CA LEU A 64 -7.12 3.01 4.09
C LEU A 64 -7.76 2.38 2.86
N LEU A 65 -7.76 1.04 2.77
CA LEU A 65 -8.35 0.31 1.66
C LEU A 65 -9.85 0.64 1.52
N VAL A 66 -10.61 0.53 2.63
CA VAL A 66 -12.05 0.82 2.62
C VAL A 66 -12.33 2.27 2.24
N THR A 67 -11.63 3.24 2.85
CA THR A 67 -11.81 4.66 2.51
C THR A 67 -11.45 4.93 1.04
N ALA A 68 -10.37 4.33 0.54
CA ALA A 68 -9.95 4.51 -0.85
C ALA A 68 -11.00 3.97 -1.82
N LEU A 69 -11.51 2.76 -1.60
CA LEU A 69 -12.56 2.15 -2.43
C LEU A 69 -13.86 2.95 -2.38
N ALA A 70 -14.26 3.44 -1.21
CA ALA A 70 -15.43 4.30 -1.06
C ALA A 70 -15.29 5.67 -1.75
N SER A 71 -14.06 6.07 -2.10
CA SER A 71 -13.77 7.33 -2.80
C SER A 71 -13.59 7.15 -4.30
N VAL A 72 -13.73 5.92 -4.83
CA VAL A 72 -13.71 5.67 -6.27
C VAL A 72 -15.11 5.94 -6.83
N GLU A 73 -15.19 6.78 -7.85
CA GLU A 73 -16.42 7.07 -8.62
C GLU A 73 -16.61 6.07 -9.78
#